data_AF-A0A2V6JIT3-F1
#
_entry.id   AF-A0A2V6JIT3-F1
#
_cell.length_a   1.000
_cell.length_b   1.000
_cell.length_c   1.000
_cell.angle_alpha   90.00
_cell.angle_beta   90.00
_cell.angle_gamma   90.00
#
_symmetry.space_group_name_H-M   'P 1'
#
loop_
_entity.id
_entity.type
_entity.pdbx_description
1 polymer ?
#
loop_
_entity_poly.entity_id
_entity_poly.type
_entity_poly.pdbx_seq_one_letter_code
_entity_poly.pdbx_strand_id
1 'polypeptide(L)'
;MQTLCNQSFLSPSKFFIVVCAFRMELDLEKLVESGKLSAKGAEQLEKLKPGTFCLHKSWGFGRVTEWNLLLNQIVIDFAGKKSHPMQIQYAADNLTPLAVEHFLARKANDLLSIKKLAGEDPVAVVRNILDSLGGQATVGQISGWEPTKKSLRASGAFSVAAKKTEPIELRREGVSHTDELVAAFNKARQPKEQIAALEQIIKSHQQFKDPEKQLQPIVAPIENAAARNQKMHPELAFELIIARDDLLERVSQLHTTHIGLTLSKLILDEEKRLMLILPKLPAAKEKRVLQALPTVLGPRWTERALQLMQGSHARMIAQIARVFSEVGQDAEVKAMLERSIREHSATSEMLVWLCNERERWRALINPELLGAILAALEREQHNVTGRSSRLHRALVEDRQLVGDMFANGDIGVARDTMRRLQVSPLFDELTKRSLLARIVKVYPELESMITGAEI
;
A
#
# COMPACT_ATOMS: atom_id res chain seq x y z
N MET A 1 -16.12 13.41 88.05
CA MET A 1 -16.09 13.47 86.58
C MET A 1 -16.44 12.06 86.09
N GLN A 2 -17.71 11.72 85.79
CA GLN A 2 -18.42 12.02 84.54
C GLN A 2 -17.49 11.76 83.33
N THR A 3 -17.84 10.94 82.32
CA THR A 3 -19.09 11.03 81.54
C THR A 3 -19.29 9.78 80.64
N LEU A 4 -20.52 9.22 80.66
CA LEU A 4 -21.39 8.63 79.61
C LEU A 4 -20.76 7.96 78.36
N CYS A 5 -21.27 6.83 77.83
CA CYS A 5 -22.60 6.76 77.21
C CYS A 5 -23.10 5.30 76.99
N ASN A 6 -24.43 5.19 76.88
CA ASN A 6 -25.31 4.02 76.97
C ASN A 6 -25.50 3.16 75.71
N GLN A 7 -26.00 1.93 75.98
CA GLN A 7 -26.85 1.01 75.21
C GLN A 7 -27.69 1.67 74.08
N SER A 8 -28.02 1.04 72.95
CA SER A 8 -28.99 -0.08 72.82
C SER A 8 -29.18 -0.50 71.33
N PHE A 9 -29.67 -1.72 71.14
CA PHE A 9 -30.25 -2.31 69.92
C PHE A 9 -31.23 -1.40 69.15
N LEU A 10 -31.26 -1.51 67.81
CA LEU A 10 -32.48 -1.42 66.96
C LEU A 10 -32.17 -1.89 65.51
N SER A 11 -33.07 -2.71 64.97
CA SER A 11 -33.12 -3.21 63.57
C SER A 11 -34.07 -2.34 62.72
N PRO A 12 -34.39 -2.68 61.45
CA PRO A 12 -33.91 -2.07 60.22
C PRO A 12 -34.88 -1.03 59.61
N SER A 13 -34.36 0.07 59.06
CA SER A 13 -35.16 1.07 58.34
C SER A 13 -35.14 0.79 56.83
N LYS A 14 -36.31 0.43 56.30
CA LYS A 14 -36.64 0.27 54.89
C LYS A 14 -36.24 1.52 54.09
N PHE A 15 -35.32 1.39 53.15
CA PHE A 15 -35.17 2.35 52.07
C PHE A 15 -36.38 2.23 51.14
N PHE A 16 -37.22 3.27 51.11
CA PHE A 16 -38.24 3.46 50.09
C PHE A 16 -37.53 3.68 48.75
N ILE A 17 -37.57 2.67 47.88
CA ILE A 17 -37.36 2.86 46.45
C ILE A 17 -38.61 3.60 45.97
N VAL A 18 -38.46 4.89 45.63
CA VAL A 18 -39.45 5.59 44.81
C VAL A 18 -39.35 4.98 43.41
N VAL A 19 -40.13 3.93 43.17
CA VAL A 19 -40.44 3.50 41.81
C VAL A 19 -41.30 4.62 41.24
N CYS A 20 -40.73 5.40 40.34
CA CYS A 20 -41.49 6.27 39.46
C CYS A 20 -42.40 5.35 38.64
N ALA A 21 -43.66 5.18 39.07
CA ALA A 21 -44.64 4.43 38.33
C ALA A 21 -44.88 5.18 37.01
N PHE A 22 -44.37 4.61 35.91
CA PHE A 22 -44.74 5.01 34.56
C PHE A 22 -46.26 4.94 34.49
N ARG A 23 -46.89 6.08 34.25
CA ARG A 23 -48.35 6.18 34.18
C ARG A 23 -48.77 5.65 32.81
N MET A 24 -49.01 4.35 32.74
CA MET A 24 -49.50 3.70 31.53
C MET A 24 -50.83 4.36 31.11
N GLU A 25 -51.01 4.59 29.82
CA GLU A 25 -52.21 5.25 29.32
C GLU A 25 -53.42 4.34 29.58
N LEU A 26 -54.49 4.89 30.19
CA LEU A 26 -55.65 4.14 30.71
C LEU A 26 -56.29 3.18 29.68
N ASP A 27 -56.17 3.49 28.40
CA ASP A 27 -56.71 2.65 27.34
C ASP A 27 -55.81 1.47 26.96
N LEU A 28 -54.50 1.55 27.23
CA LEU A 28 -53.57 0.42 27.12
C LEU A 28 -53.77 -0.56 28.28
N GLU A 29 -54.07 -0.08 29.48
CA GLU A 29 -54.38 -0.91 30.65
C GLU A 29 -55.58 -1.82 30.37
N LYS A 30 -56.66 -1.25 29.81
CA LYS A 30 -57.85 -2.01 29.39
C LYS A 30 -57.53 -3.07 28.33
N LEU A 31 -56.62 -2.78 27.40
CA LEU A 31 -56.20 -3.75 26.37
C LEU A 31 -55.38 -4.90 26.98
N VAL A 32 -54.58 -4.63 28.01
CA VAL A 32 -53.86 -5.65 28.77
C VAL A 32 -54.80 -6.53 29.59
N GLU A 33 -55.74 -5.92 30.31
CA GLU A 33 -56.77 -6.63 31.09
C GLU A 33 -57.66 -7.50 30.21
N SER A 34 -57.97 -7.04 28.99
CA SER A 34 -58.77 -7.81 28.01
C SER A 34 -57.98 -8.91 27.27
N GLY A 35 -56.68 -9.08 27.54
CA GLY A 35 -55.82 -10.08 26.91
C GLY A 35 -55.47 -9.81 25.44
N LYS A 36 -55.84 -8.64 24.89
CA LYS A 36 -55.55 -8.25 23.49
C LYS A 36 -54.12 -7.71 23.31
N LEU A 37 -53.47 -7.34 24.41
CA LEU A 37 -52.11 -6.81 24.46
C LEU A 37 -51.39 -7.38 25.70
N SER A 38 -50.14 -7.77 25.57
CA SER A 38 -49.32 -8.16 26.72
C SER A 38 -48.80 -6.91 27.45
N ALA A 39 -48.46 -7.02 28.74
CA ALA A 39 -47.85 -5.91 29.49
C ALA A 39 -46.57 -5.39 28.81
N LYS A 40 -45.70 -6.29 28.33
CA LYS A 40 -44.51 -5.94 27.53
C LYS A 40 -44.88 -5.27 26.20
N GLY A 41 -45.97 -5.73 25.57
CA GLY A 41 -46.48 -5.13 24.35
C GLY A 41 -47.00 -3.71 24.57
N ALA A 42 -47.60 -3.42 25.73
CA ALA A 42 -48.03 -2.07 26.10
C ALA A 42 -46.85 -1.10 26.23
N GLU A 43 -45.76 -1.52 26.87
CA GLU A 43 -44.53 -0.70 26.95
C GLU A 43 -43.92 -0.41 25.56
N GLN A 44 -44.01 -1.35 24.63
CA GLN A 44 -43.55 -1.14 23.24
C GLN A 44 -44.50 -0.22 22.48
N LEU A 45 -45.81 -0.44 22.63
CA LEU A 45 -46.80 0.37 21.96
C LEU A 45 -46.73 1.82 22.44
N GLU A 46 -46.43 2.08 23.72
CA GLU A 46 -46.24 3.44 24.24
C GLU A 46 -45.14 4.24 23.49
N LYS A 47 -44.14 3.55 22.93
CA LYS A 47 -43.09 4.14 22.09
C LYS A 47 -43.53 4.37 20.63
N LEU A 48 -44.66 3.79 20.24
CA LEU A 48 -45.24 3.80 18.90
C LEU A 48 -46.48 4.70 18.81
N LYS A 49 -46.51 5.84 19.52
CA LYS A 49 -47.62 6.81 19.47
C LYS A 49 -47.82 7.41 18.07
N PRO A 50 -49.03 7.89 17.74
CA PRO A 50 -49.24 8.66 16.52
C PRO A 50 -48.19 9.76 16.35
N GLY A 51 -47.59 9.83 15.16
CA GLY A 51 -46.50 10.75 14.84
C GLY A 51 -45.09 10.19 15.01
N THR A 52 -44.90 9.04 15.69
CA THR A 52 -43.57 8.42 15.82
C THR A 52 -43.20 7.56 14.61
N PHE A 53 -41.95 7.13 14.57
CA PHE A 53 -41.37 6.36 13.47
C PHE A 53 -41.05 4.95 13.92
N CYS A 54 -41.12 4.00 13.00
CA CYS A 54 -40.82 2.61 13.26
C CYS A 54 -40.14 1.94 12.07
N LEU A 55 -39.51 0.80 12.33
CA LEU A 55 -38.97 -0.08 11.30
C LEU A 55 -39.61 -1.46 11.41
N HIS A 56 -40.12 -1.95 10.29
CA HIS A 56 -40.60 -3.32 10.14
C HIS A 56 -39.62 -4.13 9.30
N LYS A 57 -39.36 -5.38 9.69
CA LYS A 57 -38.38 -6.26 9.02
C LYS A 57 -38.65 -6.42 7.51
N SER A 58 -39.92 -6.56 7.12
CA SER A 58 -40.30 -6.82 5.73
C SER A 58 -40.84 -5.61 4.98
N TRP A 59 -41.29 -4.57 5.70
CA TRP A 59 -41.94 -3.39 5.09
C TRP A 59 -41.11 -2.12 5.21
N GLY A 60 -39.99 -2.18 5.94
CA GLY A 60 -39.04 -1.09 6.09
C GLY A 60 -39.56 0.01 7.00
N PHE A 61 -39.14 1.24 6.72
CA PHE A 61 -39.47 2.44 7.49
C PHE A 61 -40.97 2.75 7.39
N GLY A 62 -41.58 3.10 8.52
CA GLY A 62 -42.95 3.55 8.61
C GLY A 62 -43.13 4.69 9.62
N ARG A 63 -44.23 5.44 9.44
CA ARG A 63 -44.69 6.46 10.38
C ARG A 63 -46.05 6.05 10.93
N VAL A 64 -46.19 6.05 12.25
CA VAL A 64 -47.47 5.78 12.89
C VAL A 64 -48.39 6.97 12.63
N THR A 65 -49.54 6.73 12.02
CA THR A 65 -50.52 7.78 11.74
C THR A 65 -51.59 7.83 12.82
N GLU A 66 -52.04 6.68 13.31
CA GLU A 66 -53.19 6.60 14.21
C GLU A 66 -53.14 5.33 15.08
N TRP A 67 -53.67 5.46 16.31
CA TRP A 67 -54.08 4.33 17.13
C TRP A 67 -55.58 4.16 17.06
N ASN A 68 -56.03 3.06 16.49
CA ASN A 68 -57.42 2.65 16.55
C ASN A 68 -57.59 1.54 17.59
N LEU A 69 -57.50 1.94 18.87
CA LEU A 69 -57.55 1.02 20.01
C LEU A 69 -58.90 0.27 20.10
N LEU A 70 -59.99 0.92 19.66
CA LEU A 70 -61.32 0.32 19.58
C LEU A 70 -61.36 -0.89 18.63
N LEU A 71 -60.70 -0.78 17.47
CA LEU A 71 -60.57 -1.87 16.50
C LEU A 71 -59.37 -2.80 16.76
N ASN A 72 -58.65 -2.61 17.87
CA ASN A 72 -57.41 -3.33 18.19
C ASN A 72 -56.33 -3.19 17.10
N GLN A 73 -56.22 -2.00 16.49
CA GLN A 73 -55.34 -1.73 15.36
C GLN A 73 -54.48 -0.47 15.56
N ILE A 74 -53.29 -0.49 14.96
CA ILE A 74 -52.43 0.68 14.73
C ILE A 74 -52.32 0.88 13.23
N VAL A 75 -52.43 2.12 12.76
CA VAL A 75 -52.32 2.47 11.35
C VAL A 75 -50.96 3.09 11.09
N ILE A 76 -50.26 2.57 10.08
CA ILE A 76 -48.88 2.96 9.77
C ILE A 76 -48.74 3.23 8.27
N ASP A 77 -48.10 4.34 7.96
CA ASP A 77 -47.66 4.68 6.61
C ASP A 77 -46.25 4.12 6.38
N PHE A 78 -46.14 2.98 5.71
CA PHE A 78 -44.85 2.47 5.22
C PHE A 78 -44.54 3.05 3.84
N ALA A 79 -43.25 3.13 3.49
CA ALA A 79 -42.80 3.69 2.21
C ALA A 79 -43.48 3.06 0.98
N GLY A 80 -43.79 1.76 1.01
CA GLY A 80 -44.48 1.04 -0.06
C GLY A 80 -45.96 0.72 0.21
N LYS A 81 -46.48 1.03 1.40
CA LYS A 81 -47.85 0.70 1.82
C LYS A 81 -48.39 1.79 2.75
N LYS A 82 -49.18 2.70 2.20
CA LYS A 82 -49.84 3.75 2.98
C LYS A 82 -51.06 3.21 3.71
N SER A 83 -51.33 3.79 4.87
CA SER A 83 -52.50 3.54 5.72
C SER A 83 -52.71 2.07 6.02
N HIS A 84 -51.63 1.35 6.35
CA HIS A 84 -51.68 -0.08 6.61
C HIS A 84 -52.16 -0.34 8.04
N PRO A 85 -53.34 -0.97 8.25
CA PRO A 85 -53.79 -1.37 9.57
C PRO A 85 -53.05 -2.63 10.02
N MET A 86 -52.58 -2.62 11.27
CA MET A 86 -51.86 -3.72 11.89
C MET A 86 -52.43 -4.01 13.26
N GLN A 87 -52.57 -5.28 13.63
CA GLN A 87 -53.05 -5.65 14.97
C GLN A 87 -52.05 -5.16 16.03
N ILE A 88 -52.56 -4.60 17.13
CA ILE A 88 -51.73 -3.96 18.18
C ILE A 88 -50.65 -4.87 18.76
N GLN A 89 -50.98 -6.12 19.12
CA GLN A 89 -49.98 -7.06 19.64
C GLN A 89 -48.92 -7.42 18.58
N TYR A 90 -49.33 -7.68 17.33
CA TYR A 90 -48.40 -7.95 16.24
C TYR A 90 -47.46 -6.77 15.98
N ALA A 91 -47.99 -5.54 16.04
CA ALA A 91 -47.20 -4.32 15.92
C ALA A 91 -46.17 -4.20 17.07
N ALA A 92 -46.59 -4.43 18.30
CA ALA A 92 -45.70 -4.42 19.47
C ALA A 92 -44.56 -5.44 19.37
N ASP A 93 -44.81 -6.60 18.73
CA ASP A 93 -43.82 -7.66 18.56
C ASP A 93 -42.88 -7.46 17.36
N ASN A 94 -43.33 -6.76 16.30
CA ASN A 94 -42.63 -6.73 15.01
C ASN A 94 -42.11 -5.35 14.59
N LEU A 95 -42.46 -4.29 15.32
CA LEU A 95 -41.99 -2.95 15.03
C LEU A 95 -40.88 -2.55 15.98
N THR A 96 -39.81 -2.00 15.41
CA THR A 96 -38.74 -1.35 16.18
C THR A 96 -39.00 0.16 16.19
N PRO A 97 -39.32 0.78 17.34
CA PRO A 97 -39.47 2.24 17.44
C PRO A 97 -38.16 2.95 17.08
N LEU A 98 -38.24 4.06 16.35
CA LEU A 98 -37.10 4.88 15.96
C LEU A 98 -37.19 6.25 16.64
N ALA A 99 -36.08 6.68 17.24
CA ALA A 99 -35.96 8.04 17.78
C ALA A 99 -36.03 9.08 16.66
N VAL A 100 -36.49 10.30 16.97
CA VAL A 100 -36.56 11.41 16.02
C VAL A 100 -35.19 11.74 15.41
N GLU A 101 -34.12 11.55 16.20
CA GLU A 101 -32.73 11.78 15.77
C GLU A 101 -32.15 10.70 14.85
N HIS A 102 -32.83 9.56 14.73
CA HIS A 102 -32.42 8.48 13.85
C HIS A 102 -32.39 8.97 12.40
N PHE A 103 -31.34 8.63 11.64
CA PHE A 103 -31.10 9.15 10.30
C PHE A 103 -32.31 8.96 9.36
N LEU A 104 -32.96 7.80 9.40
CA LEU A 104 -34.17 7.54 8.61
C LEU A 104 -35.36 8.45 8.99
N ALA A 105 -35.55 8.73 10.28
CA ALA A 105 -36.60 9.64 10.76
C ALA A 105 -36.30 11.09 10.34
N ARG A 106 -35.06 11.55 10.50
CA ARG A 106 -34.61 12.87 10.03
C ARG A 106 -34.76 13.02 8.52
N LYS A 107 -34.35 12.02 7.74
CA LYS A 107 -34.48 12.00 6.28
C LYS A 107 -35.94 12.07 5.83
N ALA A 108 -36.86 11.46 6.57
CA ALA A 108 -38.29 11.47 6.24
C ALA A 108 -38.97 12.81 6.60
N ASN A 109 -38.56 13.46 7.69
CA ASN A 109 -39.15 14.72 8.14
C ASN A 109 -38.54 15.95 7.46
N ASP A 110 -37.22 15.93 7.21
CA ASP A 110 -36.48 17.08 6.73
C ASP A 110 -35.34 16.66 5.80
N LEU A 111 -35.74 16.30 4.58
CA LEU A 111 -34.79 15.93 3.53
C LEU A 111 -33.90 17.12 3.11
N LEU A 112 -34.39 18.35 3.23
CA LEU A 112 -33.67 19.55 2.81
C LEU A 112 -32.48 19.82 3.73
N SER A 113 -32.64 19.74 5.05
CA SER A 113 -31.51 19.91 5.98
C SER A 113 -30.48 18.79 5.86
N ILE A 114 -30.91 17.54 5.63
CA ILE A 114 -29.97 16.42 5.40
C ILE A 114 -29.19 16.62 4.10
N LYS A 115 -29.82 17.10 3.02
CA LYS A 115 -29.12 17.43 1.77
C LYS A 115 -28.14 18.60 1.95
N LYS A 116 -28.52 19.62 2.71
CA LYS A 116 -27.64 20.75 3.04
C LYS A 116 -26.44 20.28 3.87
N LEU A 117 -26.68 19.52 4.93
CA LEU A 117 -25.64 18.93 5.78
C LEU A 117 -24.71 18.02 4.98
N ALA A 118 -25.22 17.25 4.01
CA ALA A 118 -24.40 16.43 3.13
C ALA A 118 -23.50 17.25 2.19
N GLY A 119 -23.86 18.50 1.88
CA GLY A 119 -23.01 19.42 1.12
C GLY A 119 -21.98 20.16 1.97
N GLU A 120 -22.36 20.56 3.19
CA GLU A 120 -21.53 21.37 4.10
C GLU A 120 -20.59 20.52 4.97
N ASP A 121 -21.12 19.46 5.60
CA ASP A 121 -20.38 18.54 6.45
C ASP A 121 -20.80 17.07 6.21
N PRO A 122 -20.24 16.44 5.18
CA PRO A 122 -20.47 15.03 4.90
C PRO A 122 -20.09 14.09 6.07
N VAL A 123 -19.17 14.50 6.94
CA VAL A 123 -18.70 13.69 8.09
C VAL A 123 -19.78 13.63 9.16
N ALA A 124 -20.49 14.74 9.41
CA ALA A 124 -21.63 14.76 10.33
C ALA A 124 -22.77 13.85 9.87
N VAL A 125 -23.01 13.73 8.56
CA VAL A 125 -24.01 12.80 8.01
C VAL A 125 -23.63 11.35 8.31
N VAL A 126 -22.38 10.97 8.07
CA VAL A 126 -21.89 9.61 8.35
C VAL A 126 -21.94 9.31 9.85
N ARG A 127 -21.60 10.28 10.71
CA ARG A 127 -21.78 10.15 12.16
C ARG A 127 -23.23 9.85 12.53
N ASN A 128 -24.19 10.63 12.02
CA ASN A 128 -25.60 10.43 12.31
C ASN A 128 -26.12 9.05 11.84
N ILE A 129 -25.64 8.55 10.69
CA ILE A 129 -25.95 7.19 10.22
C ILE A 129 -25.39 6.14 11.18
N LEU A 130 -24.13 6.29 11.60
CA LEU A 130 -23.49 5.32 12.51
C LEU A 130 -24.12 5.33 13.90
N ASP A 131 -24.44 6.50 14.47
CA ASP A 131 -25.16 6.61 15.75
C ASP A 131 -26.53 5.92 15.66
N SER A 132 -27.21 6.06 14.52
CA SER A 132 -28.49 5.40 14.24
C SER A 132 -28.39 3.88 14.13
N LEU A 133 -27.21 3.36 13.75
CA LEU A 133 -26.93 1.94 13.56
C LEU A 133 -26.11 1.33 14.71
N GLY A 134 -26.10 1.97 15.87
CA GLY A 134 -25.45 1.42 17.08
C GLY A 134 -23.91 1.55 17.07
N GLY A 135 -23.38 2.47 16.27
CA GLY A 135 -21.96 2.81 16.23
C GLY A 135 -21.18 2.16 15.09
N GLN A 136 -21.78 1.35 14.24
CA GLN A 136 -21.09 0.70 13.11
C GLN A 136 -21.99 0.52 11.88
N ALA A 137 -21.42 0.62 10.69
CA ALA A 137 -22.15 0.33 9.45
C ALA A 137 -21.20 -0.11 8.33
N THR A 138 -21.69 -1.01 7.48
CA THR A 138 -20.96 -1.41 6.27
C THR A 138 -21.09 -0.36 5.17
N VAL A 139 -20.17 -0.40 4.21
CA VAL A 139 -20.17 0.47 3.02
C VAL A 139 -21.52 0.44 2.27
N GLY A 140 -22.16 -0.73 2.18
CA GLY A 140 -23.47 -0.86 1.52
C GLY A 140 -24.61 -0.14 2.24
N GLN A 141 -24.47 0.11 3.54
CA GLN A 141 -25.46 0.81 4.36
C GLN A 141 -25.27 2.35 4.35
N ILE A 142 -24.12 2.84 3.87
CA ILE A 142 -23.81 4.27 3.78
C ILE A 142 -23.74 4.66 2.29
N SER A 143 -24.84 5.13 1.72
CA SER A 143 -24.90 5.53 0.31
C SER A 143 -24.04 6.76 0.02
N GLY A 144 -23.16 6.70 -0.98
CA GLY A 144 -22.41 7.86 -1.50
C GLY A 144 -21.23 8.33 -0.64
N TRP A 145 -20.60 7.44 0.13
CA TRP A 145 -19.53 7.79 1.08
C TRP A 145 -18.12 7.89 0.47
N GLU A 146 -17.89 7.46 -0.78
CA GLU A 146 -16.56 7.50 -1.41
C GLU A 146 -15.85 8.87 -1.34
N PRO A 147 -16.52 10.01 -1.61
CA PRO A 147 -15.89 11.33 -1.52
C PRO A 147 -15.51 11.70 -0.08
N THR A 148 -16.24 11.17 0.90
CA THR A 148 -16.15 11.51 2.33
C THR A 148 -15.06 10.70 3.05
N LYS A 149 -14.53 9.64 2.43
CA LYS A 149 -13.51 8.74 3.01
C LYS A 149 -12.26 9.47 3.50
N LYS A 150 -11.80 10.48 2.74
CA LYS A 150 -10.63 11.28 3.12
C LYS A 150 -10.89 12.10 4.38
N SER A 151 -12.04 12.76 4.45
CA SER A 151 -12.46 13.58 5.60
C SER A 151 -12.72 12.75 6.85
N LEU A 152 -13.28 11.53 6.71
CA LEU A 152 -13.46 10.61 7.83
C LEU A 152 -12.13 10.20 8.46
N ARG A 153 -11.14 9.81 7.64
CA ARG A 153 -9.79 9.49 8.10
C ARG A 153 -9.12 10.67 8.81
N ALA A 154 -9.29 11.88 8.26
CA ALA A 154 -8.73 13.10 8.84
C ALA A 154 -9.36 13.46 10.19
N SER A 155 -10.64 13.14 10.40
CA SER A 155 -11.36 13.52 11.63
C SER A 155 -10.95 12.71 12.88
N GLY A 156 -10.30 11.55 12.71
CA GLY A 156 -9.85 10.68 13.81
C GLY A 156 -10.95 9.98 14.63
N ALA A 157 -12.22 10.37 14.46
CA ALA A 157 -13.37 9.83 15.19
C ALA A 157 -13.92 8.50 14.62
N PHE A 158 -13.39 8.04 13.49
CA PHE A 158 -13.90 6.88 12.76
C PHE A 158 -12.79 5.87 12.47
N SER A 159 -13.09 4.59 12.62
CA SER A 159 -12.29 3.52 12.06
C SER A 159 -12.70 3.27 10.62
N VAL A 160 -11.84 3.66 9.66
CA VAL A 160 -12.12 3.49 8.23
C VAL A 160 -11.32 2.31 7.70
N ALA A 161 -11.99 1.17 7.57
CA ALA A 161 -11.38 -0.06 7.09
C ALA A 161 -10.77 0.06 5.67
N ALA A 162 -9.73 -0.74 5.43
CA ALA A 162 -9.07 -0.79 4.13
C ALA A 162 -9.90 -1.54 3.08
N LYS A 163 -10.66 -2.55 3.50
CA LYS A 163 -11.50 -3.40 2.63
C LYS A 163 -12.96 -2.94 2.65
N LYS A 164 -13.65 -3.07 1.52
CA LYS A 164 -15.09 -2.70 1.39
C LYS A 164 -16.03 -3.60 2.22
N THR A 165 -15.56 -4.77 2.62
CA THR A 165 -16.33 -5.78 3.38
C THR A 165 -16.29 -5.57 4.89
N GLU A 166 -15.43 -4.67 5.38
CA GLU A 166 -15.25 -4.40 6.81
C GLU A 166 -16.04 -3.15 7.21
N PRO A 167 -16.68 -3.13 8.40
CA PRO A 167 -17.53 -2.02 8.84
C PRO A 167 -16.71 -0.76 9.14
N ILE A 168 -17.35 0.40 8.96
CA ILE A 168 -16.90 1.68 9.49
C ILE A 168 -17.48 1.79 10.90
N GLU A 169 -16.63 2.10 11.89
CA GLU A 169 -17.01 2.16 13.30
C GLU A 169 -16.78 3.56 13.89
N LEU A 170 -17.73 4.03 14.71
CA LEU A 170 -17.60 5.19 15.58
C LEU A 170 -16.73 4.82 16.77
N ARG A 171 -15.63 5.56 16.98
CA ARG A 171 -14.72 5.33 18.09
C ARG A 171 -15.27 6.00 19.36
N ARG A 172 -15.57 5.23 20.41
CA ARG A 172 -16.09 5.75 21.70
C ARG A 172 -15.03 6.46 22.54
N GLU A 173 -13.77 6.06 22.40
CA GLU A 173 -12.60 6.76 22.95
C GLU A 173 -11.55 6.86 21.84
N GLY A 174 -11.06 8.06 21.59
CA GLY A 174 -10.20 8.37 20.45
C GLY A 174 -8.80 7.80 20.62
N VAL A 175 -8.58 6.54 20.26
CA VAL A 175 -7.22 6.09 19.88
C VAL A 175 -6.92 6.77 18.55
N SER A 176 -5.95 7.69 18.56
CA SER A 176 -5.57 8.41 17.36
C SER A 176 -5.07 7.42 16.32
N HIS A 177 -5.30 7.67 15.03
CA HIS A 177 -4.74 6.84 13.95
C HIS A 177 -3.22 6.65 14.10
N THR A 178 -2.54 7.67 14.62
CA THR A 178 -1.10 7.64 14.95
C THR A 178 -0.76 6.61 16.02
N ASP A 179 -1.63 6.44 17.02
CA ASP A 179 -1.43 5.49 18.11
C ASP A 179 -1.65 4.06 17.62
N GLU A 180 -2.55 3.85 16.66
CA GLU A 180 -2.73 2.55 15.99
C GLU A 180 -1.49 2.17 15.18
N LEU A 181 -0.87 3.13 14.48
CA LEU A 181 0.36 2.88 13.73
C LEU A 181 1.51 2.50 14.66
N VAL A 182 1.67 3.20 15.79
CA VAL A 182 2.67 2.88 16.81
C VAL A 182 2.38 1.52 17.47
N ALA A 183 1.11 1.23 17.79
CA ALA A 183 0.70 -0.06 18.34
C ALA A 183 0.96 -1.21 17.37
N ALA A 184 0.70 -1.01 16.07
CA ALA A 184 1.00 -1.99 15.04
C ALA A 184 2.50 -2.28 14.94
N PHE A 185 3.34 -1.24 15.00
CA PHE A 185 4.80 -1.39 15.04
C PHE A 185 5.25 -2.17 16.29
N ASN A 186 4.73 -1.84 17.47
CA ASN A 186 5.09 -2.51 18.73
C ASN A 186 4.62 -3.97 18.78
N LYS A 187 3.53 -4.32 18.09
CA LYS A 187 3.01 -5.69 18.00
C LYS A 187 3.77 -6.54 16.99
N ALA A 188 4.42 -5.94 16.01
CA ALA A 188 5.16 -6.63 14.96
C ALA A 188 6.37 -7.38 15.55
N ARG A 189 6.35 -8.71 15.42
CA ARG A 189 7.42 -9.57 15.96
C ARG A 189 8.48 -9.90 14.92
N GLN A 190 8.09 -9.94 13.65
CA GLN A 190 9.01 -10.23 12.56
C GLN A 190 9.61 -8.93 11.99
N PRO A 191 10.89 -8.90 11.59
CA PRO A 191 11.51 -7.69 11.05
C PRO A 191 10.79 -7.16 9.80
N LYS A 192 10.26 -8.03 8.93
CA LYS A 192 9.50 -7.60 7.75
C LYS A 192 8.20 -6.89 8.11
N GLU A 193 7.50 -7.36 9.15
CA GLU A 193 6.31 -6.70 9.68
C GLU A 193 6.67 -5.34 10.30
N GLN A 194 7.80 -5.27 11.01
CA GLN A 194 8.32 -4.03 11.59
C GLN A 194 8.67 -3.00 10.49
N ILE A 195 9.35 -3.42 9.42
CA ILE A 195 9.65 -2.58 8.25
C ILE A 195 8.35 -2.06 7.64
N ALA A 196 7.36 -2.94 7.40
CA ALA A 196 6.09 -2.54 6.80
C ALA A 196 5.32 -1.54 7.70
N ALA A 197 5.28 -1.76 9.01
CA ALA A 197 4.65 -0.85 9.96
C ALA A 197 5.37 0.51 10.01
N LEU A 198 6.71 0.49 10.04
CA LEU A 198 7.53 1.70 10.01
C LEU A 198 7.31 2.52 8.73
N GLU A 199 7.20 1.87 7.57
CA GLU A 199 6.89 2.58 6.31
C GLU A 199 5.51 3.26 6.34
N GLN A 200 4.53 2.71 7.05
CA GLN A 200 3.23 3.38 7.25
C GLN A 200 3.35 4.59 8.18
N ILE A 201 4.14 4.48 9.24
CA ILE A 201 4.44 5.60 10.14
C ILE A 201 5.10 6.75 9.36
N ILE A 202 6.12 6.44 8.56
CA ILE A 202 6.84 7.42 7.72
C ILE A 202 5.88 8.12 6.74
N LYS A 203 4.98 7.38 6.09
CA LYS A 203 3.97 7.95 5.17
C LYS A 203 2.99 8.88 5.87
N SER A 204 2.65 8.58 7.13
CA SER A 204 1.69 9.34 7.93
C SER A 204 2.33 10.30 8.94
N HIS A 205 3.64 10.58 8.86
CA HIS A 205 4.39 11.36 9.86
C HIS A 205 3.76 12.72 10.18
N GLN A 206 3.14 13.38 9.19
CA GLN A 206 2.47 14.68 9.35
C GLN A 206 1.24 14.65 10.27
N GLN A 207 0.70 13.45 10.57
CA GLN A 207 -0.49 13.30 11.40
C GLN A 207 -0.16 13.22 12.90
N PHE A 208 1.12 13.07 13.26
CA PHE A 208 1.58 13.01 14.64
C PHE A 208 1.61 14.42 15.25
N LYS A 209 0.80 14.62 16.30
CA LYS A 209 0.69 15.93 16.98
C LYS A 209 1.88 16.22 17.89
N ASP A 210 2.44 15.18 18.50
CA ASP A 210 3.64 15.25 19.34
C ASP A 210 4.62 14.15 18.89
N PRO A 211 5.25 14.35 17.71
CA PRO A 211 6.03 13.29 17.07
C PRO A 211 7.24 12.88 17.90
N GLU A 212 7.84 13.79 18.68
CA GLU A 212 8.95 13.45 19.59
C GLU A 212 8.49 12.43 20.63
N LYS A 213 7.42 12.72 21.38
CA LYS A 213 6.93 11.77 22.40
C LYS A 213 6.38 10.48 21.81
N GLN A 214 5.73 10.54 20.65
CA GLN A 214 5.08 9.38 20.05
C GLN A 214 6.05 8.47 19.29
N LEU A 215 7.10 9.01 18.65
CA LEU A 215 7.98 8.28 17.74
C LEU A 215 9.40 8.06 18.28
N GLN A 216 9.88 8.86 19.22
CA GLN A 216 11.19 8.59 19.83
C GLN A 216 11.26 7.19 20.47
N PRO A 217 10.21 6.66 21.15
CA PRO A 217 10.26 5.33 21.76
C PRO A 217 10.43 4.18 20.76
N ILE A 218 10.07 4.37 19.48
CA ILE A 218 10.19 3.31 18.46
C ILE A 218 11.59 3.25 17.82
N VAL A 219 12.43 4.29 17.99
CA VAL A 219 13.78 4.34 17.40
C VAL A 219 14.67 3.21 17.93
N ALA A 220 14.76 3.04 19.25
CA ALA A 220 15.60 1.99 19.85
C ALA A 220 15.17 0.57 19.43
N PRO A 221 13.86 0.21 19.42
CA PRO A 221 13.40 -1.05 18.83
C PRO A 221 13.85 -1.29 17.38
N ILE A 222 13.83 -0.27 16.51
CA ILE A 222 14.29 -0.37 15.12
C ILE A 222 15.79 -0.69 15.08
N GLU A 223 16.59 0.05 15.85
CA GLU A 223 18.05 -0.12 15.92
C GLU A 223 18.43 -1.49 16.47
N ASN A 224 17.75 -1.93 17.54
CA ASN A 224 17.92 -3.27 18.10
C ASN A 224 17.54 -4.36 17.09
N ALA A 225 16.46 -4.18 16.33
CA ALA A 225 16.07 -5.13 15.29
C ALA A 225 17.12 -5.20 14.16
N ALA A 226 17.68 -4.06 13.74
CA ALA A 226 18.72 -4.02 12.72
C ALA A 226 20.00 -4.75 13.20
N ALA A 227 20.48 -4.42 14.41
CA ALA A 227 21.68 -5.04 14.98
C ALA A 227 21.54 -6.57 15.12
N ARG A 228 20.38 -7.06 15.60
CA ARG A 228 20.13 -8.51 15.72
C ARG A 228 20.12 -9.24 14.38
N ASN A 229 19.69 -8.58 13.31
CA ASN A 229 19.55 -9.22 11.99
C ASN A 229 20.80 -9.09 11.12
N GLN A 230 21.72 -8.16 11.40
CA GLN A 230 22.86 -7.86 10.52
C GLN A 230 23.69 -9.10 10.12
N LYS A 231 23.96 -10.02 11.05
CA LYS A 231 24.80 -11.19 10.77
C LYS A 231 24.13 -12.17 9.78
N MET A 232 22.87 -12.52 10.04
CA MET A 232 22.14 -13.59 9.34
C MET A 232 21.29 -13.08 8.16
N HIS A 233 20.70 -11.89 8.31
CA HIS A 233 19.83 -11.24 7.35
C HIS A 233 20.24 -9.77 7.18
N PRO A 234 21.46 -9.51 6.66
CA PRO A 234 21.95 -8.15 6.46
C PRO A 234 20.99 -7.29 5.63
N GLU A 235 20.25 -7.86 4.67
CA GLU A 235 19.23 -7.14 3.90
C GLU A 235 18.18 -6.46 4.80
N LEU A 236 17.74 -7.12 5.87
CA LEU A 236 16.75 -6.57 6.81
C LEU A 236 17.37 -5.46 7.66
N ALA A 237 18.66 -5.57 8.02
CA ALA A 237 19.37 -4.53 8.74
C ALA A 237 19.49 -3.26 7.88
N PHE A 238 19.87 -3.39 6.61
CA PHE A 238 19.89 -2.26 5.67
C PHE A 238 18.51 -1.59 5.54
N GLU A 239 17.44 -2.38 5.40
CA GLU A 239 16.10 -1.82 5.27
C GLU A 239 15.62 -1.08 6.51
N LEU A 240 15.91 -1.60 7.71
CA LEU A 240 15.55 -0.98 8.99
C LEU A 240 16.35 0.32 9.21
N ILE A 241 17.65 0.33 8.92
CA ILE A 241 18.49 1.51 9.07
C ILE A 241 18.11 2.61 8.09
N ILE A 242 17.86 2.27 6.82
CA ILE A 242 17.41 3.25 5.84
C ILE A 242 16.04 3.82 6.26
N ALA A 243 15.11 2.98 6.70
CA ALA A 243 13.79 3.43 7.15
C ALA A 243 13.87 4.29 8.43
N ARG A 244 14.78 3.98 9.36
CA ARG A 244 15.06 4.84 10.52
C ARG A 244 15.57 6.20 10.05
N ASP A 245 16.58 6.24 9.18
CA ASP A 245 17.17 7.49 8.70
C ASP A 245 16.12 8.33 7.95
N ASP A 246 15.26 7.68 7.16
CA ASP A 246 14.08 8.29 6.52
C ASP A 246 13.07 8.90 7.51
N LEU A 247 12.91 8.29 8.69
CA LEU A 247 12.05 8.82 9.75
C LEU A 247 12.69 10.04 10.43
N LEU A 248 13.99 9.95 10.77
CA LEU A 248 14.75 11.04 11.38
C LEU A 248 14.83 12.26 10.46
N GLU A 249 15.00 12.04 9.15
CA GLU A 249 15.03 13.11 8.15
C GLU A 249 13.69 13.86 8.04
N ARG A 250 12.57 13.16 8.24
CA ARG A 250 11.22 13.76 8.21
C ARG A 250 10.79 14.38 9.53
N VAL A 251 11.38 13.95 10.64
CA VAL A 251 11.03 14.39 11.99
C VAL A 251 12.32 14.76 12.72
N SER A 252 12.74 16.01 12.56
CA SER A 252 14.03 16.50 13.04
C SER A 252 14.17 16.53 14.57
N GLN A 253 13.08 16.39 15.32
CA GLN A 253 13.11 16.25 16.79
C GLN A 253 13.58 14.86 17.25
N LEU A 254 13.62 13.88 16.35
CA LEU A 254 14.04 12.53 16.69
C LEU A 254 15.56 12.37 16.61
N HIS A 255 16.09 11.50 17.46
CA HIS A 255 17.52 11.24 17.56
C HIS A 255 17.80 9.75 17.61
N THR A 256 18.92 9.33 17.04
CA THR A 256 19.43 7.94 17.15
C THR A 256 19.78 7.62 18.60
N THR A 257 19.53 6.38 19.02
CA THR A 257 20.00 5.88 20.33
C THR A 257 21.32 5.13 20.21
N HIS A 258 21.77 4.84 18.99
CA HIS A 258 22.97 4.07 18.71
C HIS A 258 23.83 4.74 17.61
N ILE A 259 24.71 5.65 18.03
CA ILE A 259 25.58 6.48 17.16
C ILE A 259 26.41 5.63 16.17
N GLY A 260 26.84 4.42 16.57
CA GLY A 260 27.64 3.55 15.71
C GLY A 260 26.84 2.79 14.63
N LEU A 261 25.51 2.80 14.66
CA LEU A 261 24.68 2.00 13.77
C LEU A 261 24.19 2.87 12.61
N THR A 262 25.11 3.21 11.70
CA THR A 262 24.83 4.07 10.54
C THR A 262 24.81 3.26 9.24
N LEU A 263 24.16 3.80 8.20
CA LEU A 263 24.23 3.21 6.86
C LEU A 263 25.68 3.06 6.38
N SER A 264 26.52 4.07 6.64
CA SER A 264 27.94 4.05 6.31
C SER A 264 28.68 2.90 6.99
N LYS A 265 28.41 2.67 8.29
CA LYS A 265 29.02 1.57 9.03
C LYS A 265 28.56 0.21 8.49
N LEU A 266 27.27 0.06 8.17
CA LEU A 266 26.76 -1.16 7.53
C LEU A 266 27.42 -1.42 6.18
N ILE A 267 27.59 -0.41 5.33
CA ILE A 267 28.27 -0.55 4.03
C ILE A 267 29.72 -1.02 4.21
N LEU A 268 30.45 -0.49 5.19
CA LEU A 268 31.83 -0.88 5.48
C LEU A 268 31.91 -2.32 6.02
N ASP A 269 31.06 -2.67 6.99
CA ASP A 269 31.06 -4.00 7.61
C ASP A 269 30.62 -5.09 6.61
N GLU A 270 29.73 -4.73 5.68
CA GLU A 270 29.13 -5.65 4.71
C GLU A 270 29.72 -5.52 3.31
N GLU A 271 30.82 -4.76 3.13
CA GLU A 271 31.38 -4.39 1.83
C GLU A 271 31.52 -5.60 0.90
N LYS A 272 32.08 -6.71 1.42
CA LYS A 272 32.29 -7.96 0.69
C LYS A 272 31.00 -8.68 0.31
N ARG A 273 29.96 -8.56 1.14
CA ARG A 273 28.65 -9.21 0.96
C ARG A 273 27.65 -8.38 0.17
N LEU A 274 27.96 -7.13 -0.18
CA LEU A 274 27.04 -6.24 -0.92
C LEU A 274 26.43 -6.87 -2.17
N MET A 275 27.20 -7.64 -2.94
CA MET A 275 26.69 -8.35 -4.14
C MET A 275 25.53 -9.32 -3.84
N LEU A 276 25.50 -9.91 -2.64
CA LEU A 276 24.44 -10.82 -2.18
C LEU A 276 23.28 -10.07 -1.49
N ILE A 277 23.54 -8.87 -0.98
CA ILE A 277 22.59 -8.09 -0.18
C ILE A 277 21.73 -7.21 -1.09
N LEU A 278 22.37 -6.43 -1.96
CA LEU A 278 21.71 -5.41 -2.77
C LEU A 278 20.55 -5.95 -3.63
N PRO A 279 20.66 -7.12 -4.30
CA PRO A 279 19.55 -7.65 -5.10
C PRO A 279 18.28 -7.96 -4.31
N LYS A 280 18.40 -8.16 -2.98
CA LYS A 280 17.26 -8.42 -2.09
C LYS A 280 16.56 -7.15 -1.62
N LEU A 281 17.16 -5.98 -1.85
CA LEU A 281 16.60 -4.71 -1.41
C LEU A 281 15.55 -4.17 -2.39
N PRO A 282 14.53 -3.44 -1.90
CA PRO A 282 13.69 -2.60 -2.73
C PRO A 282 14.51 -1.59 -3.53
N ALA A 283 14.07 -1.27 -4.75
CA ALA A 283 14.83 -0.45 -5.70
C ALA A 283 15.30 0.91 -5.16
N ALA A 284 14.46 1.58 -4.35
CA ALA A 284 14.80 2.87 -3.75
C ALA A 284 15.90 2.73 -2.68
N LYS A 285 15.87 1.64 -1.90
CA LYS A 285 16.86 1.35 -0.86
C LYS A 285 18.19 0.90 -1.48
N GLU A 286 18.15 0.04 -2.52
CA GLU A 286 19.33 -0.32 -3.33
C GLU A 286 20.03 0.94 -3.87
N LYS A 287 19.26 1.87 -4.46
CA LYS A 287 19.77 3.14 -4.97
C LYS A 287 20.46 3.95 -3.86
N ARG A 288 19.84 4.09 -2.69
CA ARG A 288 20.40 4.87 -1.56
C ARG A 288 21.74 4.29 -1.09
N VAL A 289 21.87 2.95 -1.05
CA VAL A 289 23.15 2.30 -0.72
C VAL A 289 24.21 2.61 -1.78
N LEU A 290 23.89 2.47 -3.06
CA LEU A 290 24.83 2.73 -4.15
C LEU A 290 25.29 4.19 -4.18
N GLN A 291 24.39 5.14 -3.93
CA GLN A 291 24.70 6.57 -3.85
C GLN A 291 25.59 6.93 -2.66
N ALA A 292 25.59 6.12 -1.60
CA ALA A 292 26.47 6.32 -0.45
C ALA A 292 27.90 5.78 -0.68
N LEU A 293 28.13 4.91 -1.67
CA LEU A 293 29.45 4.28 -1.89
C LEU A 293 30.59 5.29 -2.07
N PRO A 294 30.47 6.37 -2.88
CA PRO A 294 31.55 7.33 -3.06
C PRO A 294 32.03 7.96 -1.76
N THR A 295 31.09 8.35 -0.90
CA THR A 295 31.38 8.96 0.40
C THR A 295 31.93 7.94 1.39
N VAL A 296 31.39 6.72 1.40
CA VAL A 296 31.70 5.72 2.44
C VAL A 296 33.01 4.97 2.17
N LEU A 297 33.27 4.59 0.92
CA LEU A 297 34.44 3.78 0.57
C LEU A 297 35.65 4.63 0.15
N GLY A 298 35.46 5.94 -0.03
CA GLY A 298 36.51 6.85 -0.49
C GLY A 298 37.11 6.34 -1.80
N PRO A 299 38.44 6.44 -2.03
CA PRO A 299 39.07 6.08 -3.31
C PRO A 299 38.79 4.66 -3.83
N ARG A 300 38.43 3.71 -2.95
CA ARG A 300 38.15 2.30 -3.32
C ARG A 300 36.73 2.11 -3.89
N TRP A 301 35.88 3.13 -3.84
CA TRP A 301 34.48 3.01 -4.24
C TRP A 301 34.33 2.65 -5.72
N THR A 302 35.19 3.19 -6.59
CA THR A 302 35.13 2.98 -8.05
C THR A 302 35.36 1.51 -8.38
N GLU A 303 36.45 0.93 -7.89
CA GLU A 303 36.77 -0.48 -8.06
C GLU A 303 35.61 -1.35 -7.55
N ARG A 304 35.11 -1.06 -6.35
CA ARG A 304 34.02 -1.85 -5.76
C ARG A 304 32.72 -1.74 -6.55
N ALA A 305 32.36 -0.54 -7.02
CA ALA A 305 31.17 -0.32 -7.82
C ALA A 305 31.26 -1.02 -9.19
N LEU A 306 32.43 -1.00 -9.84
CA LEU A 306 32.65 -1.72 -11.11
C LEU A 306 32.59 -3.24 -10.91
N GLN A 307 33.10 -3.78 -9.80
CA GLN A 307 32.93 -5.19 -9.44
C GLN A 307 31.45 -5.55 -9.23
N LEU A 308 30.69 -4.70 -8.55
CA LEU A 308 29.25 -4.89 -8.39
C LEU A 308 28.56 -4.88 -9.75
N MET A 309 28.89 -3.95 -10.65
CA MET A 309 28.29 -3.85 -11.97
C MET A 309 28.44 -5.14 -12.79
N GLN A 310 29.61 -5.80 -12.72
CA GLN A 310 29.88 -7.04 -13.45
C GLN A 310 29.06 -8.24 -12.94
N GLY A 311 28.70 -8.27 -11.66
CA GLY A 311 27.99 -9.39 -11.03
C GLY A 311 26.48 -9.19 -10.84
N SER A 312 25.90 -8.13 -11.39
CA SER A 312 24.56 -7.67 -11.01
C SER A 312 23.52 -7.70 -12.13
N HIS A 313 22.24 -7.58 -11.73
CA HIS A 313 21.10 -7.45 -12.63
C HIS A 313 21.01 -6.06 -13.28
N ALA A 314 20.29 -5.95 -14.40
CA ALA A 314 20.16 -4.72 -15.20
C ALA A 314 19.86 -3.43 -14.40
N ARG A 315 18.98 -3.50 -13.38
CA ARG A 315 18.65 -2.32 -12.55
C ARG A 315 19.89 -1.79 -11.82
N MET A 316 20.68 -2.66 -11.21
CA MET A 316 21.85 -2.25 -10.45
C MET A 316 22.94 -1.70 -11.37
N ILE A 317 23.13 -2.31 -12.55
CA ILE A 317 24.03 -1.81 -13.60
C ILE A 317 23.69 -0.36 -13.96
N ALA A 318 22.41 -0.08 -14.24
CA ALA A 318 21.94 1.27 -14.57
C ALA A 318 22.13 2.25 -13.41
N GLN A 319 21.87 1.81 -12.17
CA GLN A 319 22.07 2.65 -10.98
C GLN A 319 23.54 2.96 -10.73
N ILE A 320 24.45 1.98 -10.87
CA ILE A 320 25.89 2.18 -10.72
C ILE A 320 26.40 3.15 -11.77
N ALA A 321 26.06 2.94 -13.05
CA ALA A 321 26.45 3.86 -14.11
C ALA A 321 25.95 5.30 -13.85
N ARG A 322 24.72 5.44 -13.31
CA ARG A 322 24.20 6.74 -12.88
C ARG A 322 24.98 7.35 -11.72
N VAL A 323 25.42 6.58 -10.74
CA VAL A 323 26.26 7.09 -9.64
C VAL A 323 27.59 7.62 -10.18
N PHE A 324 28.26 6.89 -11.10
CA PHE A 324 29.46 7.38 -11.79
C PHE A 324 29.21 8.68 -12.56
N SER A 325 28.07 8.78 -13.25
CA SER A 325 27.65 10.00 -13.92
C SER A 325 27.45 11.16 -12.97
N GLU A 326 26.79 10.94 -11.83
CA GLU A 326 26.49 11.99 -10.84
C GLU A 326 27.77 12.59 -10.22
N VAL A 327 28.86 11.80 -10.16
CA VAL A 327 30.17 12.24 -9.67
C VAL A 327 31.17 12.59 -10.78
N GLY A 328 30.75 12.61 -12.04
CA GLY A 328 31.59 13.01 -13.18
C GLY A 328 32.68 12.01 -13.57
N GLN A 329 32.53 10.73 -13.23
CA GLN A 329 33.51 9.67 -13.48
C GLN A 329 33.06 8.66 -14.55
N ASP A 330 32.32 9.11 -15.56
CA ASP A 330 31.89 8.26 -16.70
C ASP A 330 33.05 7.58 -17.42
N ALA A 331 34.25 8.17 -17.38
CA ALA A 331 35.46 7.61 -17.98
C ALA A 331 35.83 6.24 -17.39
N GLU A 332 35.60 6.02 -16.09
CA GLU A 332 35.86 4.74 -15.43
C GLU A 332 34.93 3.63 -15.93
N VAL A 333 33.64 3.96 -16.08
CA VAL A 333 32.63 3.05 -16.65
C VAL A 333 32.97 2.75 -18.10
N LYS A 334 33.32 3.78 -18.89
CA LYS A 334 33.75 3.62 -20.28
C LYS A 334 34.93 2.66 -20.40
N ALA A 335 36.01 2.89 -19.65
CA ALA A 335 37.22 2.09 -19.70
C ALA A 335 36.97 0.63 -19.30
N MET A 336 36.10 0.41 -18.30
CA MET A 336 35.67 -0.93 -17.90
C MET A 336 34.88 -1.62 -19.02
N LEU A 337 33.90 -0.93 -19.63
CA LEU A 337 33.11 -1.49 -20.73
C LEU A 337 33.97 -1.79 -21.96
N GLU A 338 34.88 -0.89 -22.35
CA GLU A 338 35.82 -1.12 -23.47
C GLU A 338 36.66 -2.37 -23.24
N ARG A 339 37.18 -2.52 -22.01
CA ARG A 339 37.94 -3.72 -21.63
C ARG A 339 37.08 -4.97 -21.71
N SER A 340 35.89 -4.94 -21.13
CA SER A 340 34.98 -6.10 -21.11
C SER A 340 34.43 -6.48 -22.47
N ILE A 341 34.27 -5.51 -23.39
CA ILE A 341 33.90 -5.76 -24.79
C ILE A 341 35.06 -6.44 -25.51
N ARG A 342 36.26 -5.84 -25.46
CA ARG A 342 37.45 -6.38 -26.13
C ARG A 342 37.84 -7.78 -25.66
N GLU A 343 37.72 -8.04 -24.35
CA GLU A 343 38.01 -9.35 -23.75
C GLU A 343 36.84 -10.34 -23.84
N HIS A 344 35.72 -9.92 -24.44
CA HIS A 344 34.45 -10.64 -24.46
C HIS A 344 33.95 -11.09 -23.07
N SER A 345 34.35 -10.42 -21.99
CA SER A 345 33.99 -10.75 -20.60
C SER A 345 32.72 -10.04 -20.11
N ALA A 346 32.18 -9.09 -20.88
CA ALA A 346 30.93 -8.40 -20.54
C ALA A 346 29.76 -9.40 -20.38
N THR A 347 28.93 -9.17 -19.35
CA THR A 347 27.73 -9.99 -19.13
C THR A 347 26.60 -9.55 -20.06
N SER A 348 25.65 -10.44 -20.29
CA SER A 348 24.48 -10.13 -21.13
C SER A 348 23.65 -8.96 -20.60
N GLU A 349 23.55 -8.80 -19.28
CA GLU A 349 22.86 -7.67 -18.67
C GLU A 349 23.58 -6.34 -18.95
N MET A 350 24.92 -6.33 -18.90
CA MET A 350 25.72 -5.15 -19.24
C MET A 350 25.56 -4.79 -20.70
N LEU A 351 25.59 -5.78 -21.59
CA LEU A 351 25.45 -5.57 -23.04
C LEU A 351 24.05 -5.08 -23.40
N VAL A 352 22.99 -5.65 -22.82
CA VAL A 352 21.61 -5.17 -23.00
C VAL A 352 21.48 -3.73 -22.52
N TRP A 353 22.00 -3.41 -21.33
CA TRP A 353 21.98 -2.05 -20.81
C TRP A 353 22.73 -1.07 -21.72
N LEU A 354 23.93 -1.43 -22.19
CA LEU A 354 24.73 -0.60 -23.09
C LEU A 354 24.01 -0.33 -24.42
N CYS A 355 23.36 -1.34 -24.99
CA CYS A 355 22.58 -1.19 -26.23
C CYS A 355 21.39 -0.23 -26.04
N ASN A 356 20.75 -0.27 -24.87
CA ASN A 356 19.64 0.64 -24.54
C ASN A 356 20.13 2.08 -24.28
N GLU A 357 21.35 2.25 -23.78
CA GLU A 357 21.98 3.55 -23.50
C GLU A 357 22.89 4.03 -24.66
N ARG A 358 22.71 3.48 -25.87
CA ARG A 358 23.59 3.71 -27.02
C ARG A 358 23.84 5.17 -27.37
N GLU A 359 22.87 6.04 -27.13
CA GLU A 359 22.98 7.48 -27.40
C GLU A 359 24.04 8.17 -26.54
N ARG A 360 24.14 7.74 -25.28
CA ARG A 360 25.14 8.25 -24.33
C ARG A 360 26.50 7.62 -24.58
N TRP A 361 26.52 6.34 -24.93
CA TRP A 361 27.74 5.55 -25.08
C TRP A 361 28.12 5.28 -26.53
N ARG A 362 27.79 6.19 -27.47
CA ARG A 362 27.96 6.01 -28.92
C ARG A 362 29.36 5.50 -29.32
N ALA A 363 30.42 5.94 -28.63
CA ALA A 363 31.78 5.49 -28.90
C ALA A 363 32.00 3.97 -28.72
N LEU A 364 31.17 3.31 -27.89
CA LEU A 364 31.19 1.87 -27.64
C LEU A 364 30.26 1.09 -28.57
N ILE A 365 29.45 1.78 -29.37
CA ILE A 365 28.51 1.17 -30.32
C ILE A 365 29.24 1.01 -31.65
N ASN A 366 30.09 -0.01 -31.70
CA ASN A 366 30.98 -0.29 -32.82
C ASN A 366 30.97 -1.81 -33.13
N PRO A 367 31.69 -2.30 -34.16
CA PRO A 367 31.65 -3.71 -34.53
C PRO A 367 32.17 -4.67 -33.45
N GLU A 368 33.08 -4.22 -32.57
CA GLU A 368 33.57 -5.04 -31.45
C GLU A 368 32.44 -5.37 -30.46
N LEU A 369 31.48 -4.45 -30.26
CA LEU A 369 30.31 -4.71 -29.45
C LEU A 369 29.49 -5.88 -29.99
N LEU A 370 29.29 -5.97 -31.30
CA LEU A 370 28.61 -7.12 -31.91
C LEU A 370 29.38 -8.42 -31.65
N GLY A 371 30.71 -8.38 -31.75
CA GLY A 371 31.57 -9.51 -31.38
C GLY A 371 31.37 -9.98 -29.94
N ALA A 372 31.34 -9.05 -28.99
CA ALA A 372 31.07 -9.34 -27.58
C ALA A 372 29.66 -9.88 -27.33
N ILE A 373 28.65 -9.37 -28.04
CA ILE A 373 27.27 -9.87 -27.99
C ILE A 373 27.20 -11.32 -28.45
N LEU A 374 27.80 -11.65 -29.60
CA LEU A 374 27.82 -13.02 -30.11
C LEU A 374 28.52 -13.97 -29.14
N ALA A 375 29.68 -13.57 -28.61
CA ALA A 375 30.42 -14.36 -27.61
C ALA A 375 29.61 -14.58 -26.32
N ALA A 376 28.84 -13.59 -25.87
CA ALA A 376 27.97 -13.74 -24.71
C ALA A 376 26.81 -14.71 -24.98
N LEU A 377 26.19 -14.63 -26.17
CA LEU A 377 25.13 -15.55 -26.58
C LEU A 377 25.62 -17.00 -26.70
N GLU A 378 26.84 -17.23 -27.23
CA GLU A 378 27.46 -18.56 -27.30
C GLU A 378 27.67 -19.18 -25.91
N ARG A 379 28.10 -18.38 -24.93
CA ARG A 379 28.20 -18.83 -23.53
C ARG A 379 26.85 -19.18 -22.92
N GLU A 380 25.80 -18.44 -23.24
CA GLU A 380 24.44 -18.69 -22.74
C GLU A 380 23.75 -19.88 -23.41
N GLN A 381 24.09 -20.20 -24.66
CA GLN A 381 23.48 -21.28 -25.43
C GLN A 381 23.56 -22.64 -24.71
N HIS A 382 24.61 -22.84 -23.92
CA HIS A 382 24.84 -24.04 -23.14
C HIS A 382 24.05 -24.08 -21.81
N ASN A 383 23.49 -22.93 -21.39
CA ASN A 383 22.84 -22.74 -20.09
C ASN A 383 21.31 -22.56 -20.17
N VAL A 384 20.75 -22.21 -21.34
CA VAL A 384 19.32 -21.84 -21.47
C VAL A 384 18.53 -22.91 -22.22
N THR A 385 17.60 -23.57 -21.52
CA THR A 385 16.62 -24.48 -22.13
C THR A 385 15.42 -23.70 -22.69
N GLY A 386 15.42 -23.47 -24.00
CA GLY A 386 14.19 -23.29 -24.79
C GLY A 386 13.58 -21.88 -24.91
N ARG A 387 14.17 -20.81 -24.36
CA ARG A 387 13.71 -19.42 -24.63
C ARG A 387 14.87 -18.51 -25.04
N SER A 388 14.66 -17.67 -26.06
CA SER A 388 15.64 -16.65 -26.49
C SER A 388 15.98 -15.69 -25.34
N SER A 389 17.26 -15.46 -25.07
CA SER A 389 17.69 -14.59 -23.98
C SER A 389 17.30 -13.12 -24.21
N ARG A 390 17.38 -12.29 -23.16
CA ARG A 390 17.11 -10.84 -23.29
C ARG A 390 18.08 -10.17 -24.27
N LEU A 391 19.34 -10.63 -24.28
CA LEU A 391 20.35 -10.13 -25.21
C LEU A 391 20.02 -10.49 -26.66
N HIS A 392 19.59 -11.73 -26.89
CA HIS A 392 19.12 -12.15 -28.22
C HIS A 392 17.98 -11.26 -28.71
N ARG A 393 16.96 -11.02 -27.87
CA ARG A 393 15.85 -10.12 -28.23
C ARG A 393 16.31 -8.70 -28.50
N ALA A 394 17.18 -8.13 -27.66
CA ALA A 394 17.72 -6.79 -27.87
C ALA A 394 18.42 -6.65 -29.23
N LEU A 395 19.21 -7.64 -29.64
CA LEU A 395 19.90 -7.64 -30.94
C LEU A 395 18.94 -7.79 -32.12
N VAL A 396 17.94 -8.68 -32.00
CA VAL A 396 17.06 -9.02 -33.13
C VAL A 396 15.93 -7.99 -33.31
N GLU A 397 15.32 -7.51 -32.22
CA GLU A 397 14.17 -6.61 -32.27
C GLU A 397 14.57 -5.17 -32.62
N ASP A 398 15.73 -4.70 -32.16
CA ASP A 398 16.24 -3.37 -32.53
C ASP A 398 16.85 -3.40 -33.94
N ARG A 399 16.06 -2.90 -34.91
CA ARG A 399 16.45 -2.87 -36.33
C ARG A 399 17.57 -1.87 -36.64
N GLN A 400 17.82 -0.90 -35.77
CA GLN A 400 18.84 0.14 -35.97
C GLN A 400 20.18 -0.26 -35.35
N LEU A 401 20.16 -1.00 -34.24
CA LEU A 401 21.36 -1.33 -33.45
C LEU A 401 22.54 -1.86 -34.27
N VAL A 402 22.31 -2.85 -35.15
CA VAL A 402 23.38 -3.39 -36.02
C VAL A 402 23.89 -2.32 -36.99
N GLY A 403 23.00 -1.52 -37.58
CA GLY A 403 23.41 -0.42 -38.45
C GLY A 403 24.26 0.61 -37.70
N ASP A 404 23.87 0.96 -36.47
CA ASP A 404 24.59 1.91 -35.61
C ASP A 404 26.01 1.41 -35.28
N MET A 405 26.19 0.11 -35.01
CA MET A 405 27.50 -0.50 -34.79
C MET A 405 28.45 -0.38 -35.98
N PHE A 406 27.92 -0.27 -37.20
CA PHE A 406 28.70 -0.26 -38.43
C PHE A 406 28.80 1.12 -39.10
N ALA A 407 28.06 2.13 -38.60
CA ALA A 407 27.90 3.43 -39.25
C ALA A 407 29.22 4.17 -39.56
N ASN A 408 30.25 3.98 -38.73
CA ASN A 408 31.59 4.56 -38.92
C ASN A 408 32.70 3.47 -38.96
N GLY A 409 32.33 2.25 -39.31
CA GLY A 409 33.23 1.09 -39.33
C GLY A 409 34.06 0.97 -40.61
N ASP A 410 34.95 -0.02 -40.63
CA ASP A 410 35.66 -0.43 -41.84
C ASP A 410 34.88 -1.53 -42.57
N ILE A 411 34.78 -1.44 -43.90
CA ILE A 411 34.05 -2.42 -44.73
C ILE A 411 34.67 -3.82 -44.64
N GLY A 412 35.99 -3.94 -44.41
CA GLY A 412 36.66 -5.21 -44.15
C GLY A 412 36.16 -5.86 -42.86
N VAL A 413 36.02 -5.10 -41.78
CA VAL A 413 35.45 -5.57 -40.51
C VAL A 413 33.98 -6.00 -40.68
N ALA A 414 33.21 -5.25 -41.48
CA ALA A 414 31.84 -5.62 -41.82
C ALA A 414 31.77 -6.96 -42.57
N ARG A 415 32.64 -7.14 -43.57
CA ARG A 415 32.76 -8.39 -44.35
C ARG A 415 33.09 -9.59 -43.46
N ASP A 416 34.07 -9.45 -42.56
CA ASP A 416 34.44 -10.54 -41.67
C ASP A 416 33.36 -10.86 -40.63
N THR A 417 32.63 -9.85 -40.17
CA THR A 417 31.49 -10.05 -39.27
C THR A 417 30.33 -10.76 -39.99
N MET A 418 30.05 -10.41 -41.25
CA MET A 418 29.05 -11.12 -42.05
C MET A 418 29.39 -12.60 -42.22
N ARG A 419 30.66 -12.94 -42.51
CA ARG A 419 31.12 -14.33 -42.59
C ARG A 419 30.88 -15.09 -41.28
N ARG A 420 31.20 -14.47 -40.13
CA ARG A 420 30.95 -15.04 -38.80
C ARG A 420 29.46 -15.28 -38.53
N LEU A 421 28.60 -14.33 -38.91
CA LEU A 421 27.15 -14.46 -38.73
C LEU A 421 26.53 -15.57 -39.58
N GLN A 422 27.01 -15.76 -40.83
CA GLN A 422 26.51 -16.81 -41.74
C GLN A 422 26.69 -18.21 -41.14
N VAL A 423 27.88 -18.48 -40.59
CA VAL A 423 28.23 -19.79 -40.03
C VAL A 423 27.80 -19.96 -38.57
N SER A 424 27.27 -18.91 -37.92
CA SER A 424 26.90 -18.95 -36.51
C SER A 424 25.69 -19.88 -36.26
N PRO A 425 25.72 -20.74 -35.23
CA PRO A 425 24.57 -21.56 -34.85
C PRO A 425 23.57 -20.82 -33.94
N LEU A 426 23.82 -19.54 -33.62
CA LEU A 426 23.04 -18.77 -32.64
C LEU A 426 21.65 -18.37 -33.12
N PHE A 427 21.43 -18.34 -34.44
CA PHE A 427 20.25 -17.79 -35.07
C PHE A 427 19.69 -18.73 -36.14
N ASP A 428 18.38 -18.69 -36.35
CA ASP A 428 17.76 -19.32 -37.50
C ASP A 428 18.09 -18.56 -38.80
N GLU A 429 17.87 -19.20 -39.95
CA GLU A 429 18.22 -18.65 -41.26
C GLU A 429 17.50 -17.32 -41.55
N LEU A 430 16.26 -17.16 -41.08
CA LEU A 430 15.51 -15.92 -41.24
C LEU A 430 16.15 -14.76 -40.45
N THR A 431 16.52 -15.01 -39.18
CA THR A 431 17.16 -14.00 -38.33
C THR A 431 18.55 -13.65 -38.87
N LYS A 432 19.33 -14.64 -39.32
CA LYS A 432 20.63 -14.39 -39.98
C LYS A 432 20.47 -13.46 -41.18
N ARG A 433 19.56 -13.77 -42.10
CA ARG A 433 19.28 -12.93 -43.29
C ARG A 433 18.89 -11.51 -42.89
N SER A 434 18.03 -11.37 -41.88
CA SER A 434 17.65 -10.05 -41.33
C SER A 434 18.85 -9.27 -40.77
N LEU A 435 19.73 -9.92 -39.98
CA LEU A 435 20.91 -9.27 -39.41
C LEU A 435 21.93 -8.88 -40.49
N LEU A 436 22.20 -9.77 -41.44
CA LEU A 436 23.10 -9.52 -42.58
C LEU A 436 22.58 -8.36 -43.45
N ALA A 437 21.28 -8.31 -43.73
CA ALA A 437 20.67 -7.22 -44.50
C ALA A 437 20.83 -5.85 -43.83
N ARG A 438 20.87 -5.78 -42.49
CA ARG A 438 21.14 -4.53 -41.76
C ARG A 438 22.58 -4.04 -41.97
N ILE A 439 23.55 -4.94 -42.10
CA ILE A 439 24.94 -4.60 -42.43
C ILE A 439 25.03 -4.13 -43.89
N VAL A 440 24.40 -4.86 -44.82
CA VAL A 440 24.37 -4.48 -46.26
C VAL A 440 23.70 -3.14 -46.47
N LYS A 441 22.71 -2.76 -45.65
CA LYS A 441 22.13 -1.41 -45.70
C LYS A 441 23.16 -0.29 -45.43
N VAL A 442 24.20 -0.57 -44.63
CA VAL A 442 25.31 0.36 -44.38
C VAL A 442 26.39 0.25 -45.46
N TYR A 443 26.67 -0.97 -45.92
CA TYR A 443 27.66 -1.27 -46.98
C TYR A 443 27.01 -2.05 -48.14
N PRO A 444 26.36 -1.37 -49.11
CA PRO A 444 25.69 -2.03 -50.22
C PRO A 444 26.60 -2.92 -51.07
N GLU A 445 27.91 -2.64 -51.10
CA GLU A 445 28.91 -3.42 -51.84
C GLU A 445 29.04 -4.87 -51.34
N LEU A 446 28.55 -5.17 -50.13
CA LEU A 446 28.55 -6.52 -49.55
C LEU A 446 27.30 -7.34 -49.88
N GLU A 447 26.36 -6.82 -50.69
CA GLU A 447 25.12 -7.51 -51.06
C GLU A 447 25.34 -8.91 -51.66
N SER A 448 26.37 -9.05 -52.50
CA SER A 448 26.76 -10.31 -53.15
C SER A 448 27.04 -11.44 -52.16
N MET A 449 27.39 -11.12 -50.91
CA MET A 449 27.65 -12.10 -49.86
C MET A 449 26.38 -12.76 -49.34
N ILE A 450 25.22 -12.12 -49.46
CA ILE A 450 23.93 -12.67 -49.01
C ILE A 450 23.22 -13.40 -50.15
N THR A 451 23.41 -12.94 -51.39
CA THR A 451 22.75 -13.50 -52.57
C THR A 451 23.47 -14.72 -53.17
N GLY A 452 24.69 -15.04 -52.73
CA GLY A 452 25.57 -16.06 -53.34
C GLY A 452 25.43 -17.51 -52.85
N ALA A 453 24.22 -17.98 -52.48
CA ALA A 453 23.97 -19.38 -52.10
C ALA A 453 23.14 -20.17 -53.14
N GLU A 454 23.10 -19.72 -54.39
CA GLU A 454 22.58 -20.49 -55.54
C GLU A 454 23.56 -20.38 -56.72
N ILE A 455 24.59 -21.23 -56.73
CA ILE A 455 25.21 -21.78 -57.95
C ILE A 455 25.50 -23.26 -57.70
#